data_AF-A0A1F8PNR1-F1
#
_entry.id   AF-A0A1F8PNR1-F1
#
_cell.length_a   1.000
_cell.length_b   1.000
_cell.length_c   1.000
_cell.angle_alpha   90.00
_cell.angle_beta   90.00
_cell.angle_gamma   90.00
#
_symmetry.space_group_name_H-M   'P 1'
#
loop_
_entity.id
_entity.type
_entity.pdbx_description
1 polymer ?
#
loop_
_entity_poly.entity_id
_entity_poly.type
_entity_poly.pdbx_seq_one_letter_code
_entity_poly.pdbx_strand_id
1 'polypeptide(L)'
;MDYVAVDVWYSLTDKNDPTVAELKEAWINRGYVADLENISRQFNRPFIISEIGYQSADGTNTQPGNFPKFLQAPVDLQEQADCYQAAFEVLWGKPWLKGIFWWQWNAISTKWLEDPQGKPAEEVLKKFYLSQ
;
A
#
# COMPACT_ATOMS: atom_id res chain seq x y z
N MET A 1 -3.49 -24.61 5.50
CA MET A 1 -3.37 -23.24 4.95
C MET A 1 -4.78 -22.72 4.79
N ASP A 2 -5.15 -21.72 5.58
CA ASP A 2 -6.53 -21.21 5.68
C ASP A 2 -6.77 -19.94 4.85
N TYR A 3 -5.69 -19.25 4.48
CA TYR A 3 -5.68 -18.04 3.66
C TYR A 3 -4.66 -18.16 2.53
N VAL A 4 -4.92 -17.44 1.43
CA VAL A 4 -3.90 -17.12 0.42
C VAL A 4 -3.21 -15.81 0.86
N ALA A 5 -1.89 -15.76 0.77
CA ALA A 5 -1.10 -14.56 1.04
C ALA A 5 -0.36 -14.11 -0.23
N VAL A 6 -0.33 -12.81 -0.49
CA VAL A 6 0.28 -12.21 -1.68
C VAL A 6 0.91 -10.90 -1.24
N ASP A 7 2.12 -10.68 -1.73
CA ASP A 7 2.88 -9.46 -1.56
C ASP A 7 2.50 -8.50 -2.69
N VAL A 8 2.11 -7.29 -2.32
CA VAL A 8 1.48 -6.32 -3.20
C VAL A 8 2.36 -5.08 -3.33
N TRP A 9 3.45 -5.24 -4.10
CA TRP A 9 4.41 -4.19 -4.44
C TRP A 9 4.15 -3.62 -5.84
N TYR A 10 2.90 -3.26 -6.13
CA TYR A 10 2.46 -2.85 -7.47
C TYR A 10 2.86 -1.40 -7.83
N SER A 11 3.36 -1.21 -9.04
CA SER A 11 3.56 0.11 -9.64
C SER A 11 2.22 0.75 -10.04
N LEU A 12 1.93 1.94 -9.53
CA LEU A 12 0.64 2.61 -9.73
C LEU A 12 0.68 3.62 -10.87
N THR A 13 1.55 4.63 -10.81
CA THR A 13 1.63 5.65 -11.86
C THR A 13 3.07 5.82 -12.35
N ASP A 14 3.26 6.70 -13.32
CA ASP A 14 4.57 7.15 -13.79
C ASP A 14 4.83 8.62 -13.37
N LYS A 15 4.11 9.10 -12.35
CA LYS A 15 4.19 10.45 -11.78
C LYS A 15 4.92 10.44 -10.46
N ASN A 16 5.58 11.55 -10.18
CA ASN A 16 6.29 11.79 -8.93
C ASN A 16 5.32 12.09 -7.77
N ASP A 17 4.34 12.97 -7.98
CA ASP A 17 3.34 13.34 -6.96
C ASP A 17 1.92 13.20 -7.53
N PRO A 18 1.39 11.97 -7.69
CA PRO A 18 0.03 11.74 -8.13
C PRO A 18 -0.97 12.00 -7.01
N THR A 19 -2.15 12.48 -7.37
CA THR A 19 -3.25 12.61 -6.40
C THR A 19 -3.77 11.23 -5.95
N VAL A 20 -4.38 11.17 -4.76
CA VAL A 20 -5.10 9.97 -4.29
C VAL A 20 -6.08 9.43 -5.34
N ALA A 21 -6.78 10.29 -6.09
CA ALA A 21 -7.70 9.87 -7.13
C ALA A 21 -6.98 9.10 -8.26
N GLU A 22 -5.85 9.60 -8.72
CA GLU A 22 -5.05 8.96 -9.78
C GLU A 22 -4.43 7.64 -9.30
N LEU A 23 -4.00 7.57 -8.04
CA LEU A 23 -3.51 6.34 -7.43
C LEU A 23 -4.62 5.27 -7.38
N LYS A 24 -5.85 5.64 -6.99
CA LYS A 24 -7.00 4.73 -6.98
C LYS A 24 -7.38 4.26 -8.39
N GLU A 25 -7.38 5.17 -9.36
CA GLU A 25 -7.60 4.83 -10.77
C GLU A 25 -6.55 3.84 -11.26
N ALA A 26 -5.29 4.01 -10.90
CA ALA A 26 -4.23 3.07 -11.26
C ALA A 26 -4.47 1.67 -10.70
N TRP A 27 -4.87 1.53 -9.43
CA TRP A 27 -5.23 0.24 -8.84
C TRP A 27 -6.31 -0.49 -9.65
N ILE A 28 -7.32 0.26 -10.13
CA ILE A 28 -8.47 -0.30 -10.84
C ILE A 28 -8.11 -0.59 -12.31
N ASN A 29 -7.58 0.40 -13.02
CA ASN A 29 -7.36 0.35 -14.47
C ASN A 29 -6.21 -0.56 -14.86
N ARG A 30 -5.24 -0.78 -13.97
CA ARG A 30 -4.19 -1.79 -14.19
C ARG A 30 -4.66 -3.22 -13.91
N GLY A 31 -5.90 -3.41 -13.45
CA GLY A 31 -6.50 -4.73 -13.21
C GLY A 31 -6.17 -5.34 -11.85
N TYR A 32 -5.36 -4.68 -11.02
CA TYR A 32 -4.87 -5.25 -9.75
C TYR A 32 -5.99 -5.67 -8.79
N VAL A 33 -7.06 -4.88 -8.68
CA VAL A 33 -8.21 -5.25 -7.85
C VAL A 33 -8.89 -6.51 -8.37
N ALA A 34 -9.05 -6.62 -9.69
CA ALA A 34 -9.67 -7.78 -10.34
C ALA A 34 -8.80 -9.03 -10.21
N ASP A 35 -7.48 -8.89 -10.32
CA ASP A 35 -6.52 -9.98 -10.14
C ASP A 35 -6.57 -10.54 -8.72
N LEU A 36 -6.57 -9.66 -7.70
CA LEU A 36 -6.70 -10.07 -6.30
C LEU A 36 -8.04 -10.78 -6.02
N GLU A 37 -9.14 -10.30 -6.58
CA GLU A 37 -10.43 -10.97 -6.50
C GLU A 37 -10.41 -12.34 -7.19
N ASN A 38 -9.79 -12.44 -8.36
CA ASN A 38 -9.67 -13.67 -9.14
C ASN A 38 -8.84 -14.73 -8.39
N ILE A 39 -7.77 -14.33 -7.70
CA ILE A 39 -6.99 -15.23 -6.83
C ILE A 39 -7.90 -15.84 -5.75
N SER A 40 -8.69 -15.01 -5.05
CA SER A 40 -9.61 -15.51 -4.03
C SER A 40 -10.62 -16.52 -4.59
N ARG A 41 -11.17 -16.23 -5.78
CA ARG A 41 -12.09 -17.13 -6.49
C ARG A 41 -11.43 -18.43 -6.93
N GLN A 42 -10.23 -18.36 -7.51
CA GLN A 42 -9.48 -19.52 -8.00
C GLN A 42 -9.22 -20.54 -6.90
N PHE A 43 -8.82 -20.07 -5.72
CA PHE A 43 -8.52 -20.94 -4.58
C PHE A 43 -9.73 -21.23 -3.71
N ASN A 44 -10.88 -20.62 -4.01
CA ASN A 44 -12.10 -20.63 -3.18
C ASN A 44 -11.79 -20.33 -1.71
N ARG A 45 -10.93 -19.33 -1.49
CA ARG A 45 -10.40 -18.98 -0.16
C ARG A 45 -10.30 -17.48 0.00
N PRO A 46 -10.50 -16.97 1.22
CA PRO A 46 -10.20 -15.58 1.53
C PRO A 46 -8.68 -15.32 1.44
N PHE A 47 -8.35 -14.04 1.29
CA PHE A 47 -7.02 -13.57 0.98
C PHE A 47 -6.52 -12.54 2.02
N ILE A 48 -5.22 -12.55 2.32
CA ILE A 48 -4.53 -11.52 3.12
C ILE A 48 -3.41 -10.90 2.29
N ILE A 49 -3.24 -9.59 2.36
CA ILE A 49 -2.04 -8.95 1.83
C ILE A 49 -0.95 -9.14 2.88
N SER A 50 0.03 -10.00 2.59
CA SER A 50 1.15 -10.29 3.50
C SER A 50 2.13 -9.14 3.57
N GLU A 51 2.28 -8.39 2.48
CA GLU A 51 3.13 -7.20 2.42
C GLU A 51 2.56 -6.17 1.45
N ILE A 52 2.55 -4.91 1.86
CA ILE A 52 2.40 -3.72 1.02
C ILE A 52 3.07 -2.56 1.72
N GLY A 53 3.78 -1.72 0.99
CA GLY A 53 4.44 -0.55 1.56
C GLY A 53 4.80 0.47 0.50
N TYR A 54 5.12 1.66 0.97
CA TYR A 54 5.58 2.78 0.16
C TYR A 54 6.60 3.55 0.99
N GLN A 55 7.66 4.02 0.36
CA GLN A 55 8.68 4.87 0.99
C GLN A 55 8.15 6.30 1.08
N SER A 56 8.55 7.04 2.11
CA SER A 56 8.28 8.48 2.21
C SER A 56 9.24 9.29 1.33
N ALA A 57 9.13 9.09 0.02
CA ALA A 57 10.01 9.63 -1.00
C ALA A 57 9.23 9.88 -2.31
N ASP A 58 9.60 10.96 -3.00
CA ASP A 58 8.99 11.40 -4.26
C ASP A 58 9.03 10.31 -5.35
N GLY A 59 7.89 10.03 -5.95
CA GLY A 59 7.66 8.96 -6.93
C GLY A 59 7.65 7.54 -6.35
N THR A 60 7.42 7.36 -5.04
CA THR A 60 7.37 6.02 -4.41
C THR A 60 6.36 5.10 -5.09
N ASN A 61 5.24 5.66 -5.54
CA ASN A 61 4.16 4.91 -6.18
C ASN A 61 4.58 4.21 -7.49
N THR A 62 5.67 4.67 -8.12
CA THR A 62 6.11 4.17 -9.43
C THR A 62 6.77 2.81 -9.35
N GLN A 63 7.50 2.51 -8.25
CA GLN A 63 8.24 1.27 -8.07
C GLN A 63 8.41 0.97 -6.56
N PRO A 64 7.33 0.73 -5.81
CA PRO A 64 7.37 0.74 -4.34
C PRO A 64 8.29 -0.36 -3.76
N GLY A 65 8.55 -1.46 -4.48
CA GLY A 65 9.50 -2.49 -4.06
C GLY A 65 10.98 -2.18 -4.34
N ASN A 66 11.31 -1.07 -5.03
CA ASN A 66 12.68 -0.72 -5.40
C ASN A 66 13.34 0.24 -4.40
N PHE A 67 13.59 -0.25 -3.17
CA PHE A 67 14.16 0.54 -2.07
C PHE A 67 15.44 1.33 -2.46
N PRO A 68 16.43 0.76 -3.20
CA PRO A 68 17.63 1.51 -3.58
C PRO A 68 17.35 2.76 -4.41
N LYS A 69 16.27 2.78 -5.22
CA LYS A 69 15.87 3.93 -6.04
C LYS A 69 15.61 5.17 -5.18
N PHE A 70 15.07 4.98 -3.98
CA PHE A 70 14.57 6.08 -3.15
C PHE A 70 15.57 6.59 -2.11
N LEU A 71 16.76 5.98 -2.00
CA LEU A 71 17.80 6.41 -1.05
C LEU A 71 18.28 7.85 -1.27
N GLN A 72 18.14 8.37 -2.50
CA GLN A 72 18.56 9.73 -2.89
C GLN A 72 17.38 10.57 -3.42
N ALA A 73 16.16 10.04 -3.37
CA ALA A 73 14.98 10.77 -3.80
C ALA A 73 14.62 11.86 -2.75
N PRO A 74 14.03 12.99 -3.18
CA PRO A 74 13.47 13.95 -2.24
C PRO A 74 12.48 13.28 -1.28
N VAL A 75 12.50 13.70 -0.01
CA VAL A 75 11.56 13.20 0.99
C VAL A 75 10.16 13.72 0.66
N ASP A 76 9.21 12.79 0.55
CA ASP A 76 7.80 13.11 0.42
C ASP A 76 6.99 12.27 1.42
N LEU A 77 6.57 12.90 2.52
CA LEU A 77 5.76 12.23 3.55
C LEU A 77 4.29 12.12 3.14
N GLN A 78 3.83 13.00 2.26
CA GLN A 78 2.44 13.06 1.84
C GLN A 78 2.16 12.01 0.79
N GLU A 79 3.06 11.78 -0.17
CA GLU A 79 2.89 10.74 -1.18
C GLU A 79 2.79 9.34 -0.56
N GLN A 80 3.56 9.06 0.50
CA GLN A 80 3.40 7.82 1.28
C GLN A 80 1.98 7.70 1.84
N ALA A 81 1.45 8.78 2.45
CA ALA A 81 0.11 8.78 3.01
C ALA A 81 -0.97 8.64 1.93
N ASP A 82 -0.79 9.27 0.78
CA ASP A 82 -1.70 9.20 -0.36
C ASP A 82 -1.76 7.79 -0.95
N CYS A 83 -0.61 7.10 -1.05
CA CYS A 83 -0.55 5.70 -1.45
C CYS A 83 -1.27 4.77 -0.46
N TYR A 84 -1.07 4.98 0.84
CA TYR A 84 -1.77 4.23 1.89
C TYR A 84 -3.28 4.48 1.81
N GLN A 85 -3.70 5.73 1.67
CA GLN A 85 -5.12 6.11 1.56
C GLN A 85 -5.77 5.49 0.33
N ALA A 86 -5.11 5.56 -0.84
CA ALA A 86 -5.60 4.96 -2.07
C ALA A 86 -5.79 3.45 -1.95
N ALA A 87 -4.80 2.74 -1.38
CA ALA A 87 -4.89 1.30 -1.16
C ALA A 87 -6.06 0.93 -0.23
N PHE A 88 -6.23 1.64 0.89
CA PHE A 88 -7.38 1.42 1.77
C PHE A 88 -8.72 1.70 1.09
N GLU A 89 -8.87 2.86 0.43
CA GLU A 89 -10.13 3.23 -0.22
C GLU A 89 -10.56 2.26 -1.32
N VAL A 90 -9.60 1.57 -1.96
CA VAL A 90 -9.88 0.59 -3.02
C VAL A 90 -10.13 -0.81 -2.46
N LEU A 91 -9.33 -1.24 -1.48
CA LEU A 91 -9.25 -2.63 -1.05
C LEU A 91 -10.02 -2.92 0.24
N TRP A 92 -10.13 -1.94 1.15
CA TRP A 92 -10.73 -2.15 2.46
C TRP A 92 -12.24 -2.44 2.36
N GLY A 93 -12.72 -3.39 3.15
CA GLY A 93 -14.12 -3.82 3.14
C GLY A 93 -14.50 -4.76 2.00
N LYS A 94 -13.59 -5.11 1.08
CA LYS A 94 -13.85 -6.16 0.08
C LYS A 94 -14.01 -7.53 0.78
N PRO A 95 -15.05 -8.33 0.45
CA PRO A 95 -15.35 -9.56 1.20
C PRO A 95 -14.25 -10.62 1.10
N TRP A 96 -13.48 -10.59 0.02
CA TRP A 96 -12.35 -11.47 -0.24
C TRP A 96 -11.06 -11.08 0.50
N LEU A 97 -10.95 -9.86 1.03
CA LEU A 97 -9.80 -9.39 1.79
C LEU A 97 -10.04 -9.55 3.31
N LYS A 98 -9.07 -10.13 4.03
CA LYS A 98 -9.17 -10.36 5.48
C LYS A 98 -8.17 -9.59 6.32
N GLY A 99 -7.20 -8.95 5.69
CA GLY A 99 -6.21 -8.15 6.40
C GLY A 99 -5.16 -7.63 5.45
N ILE A 100 -4.48 -6.59 5.92
CA ILE A 100 -3.34 -5.98 5.26
C ILE A 100 -2.22 -5.91 6.30
N PHE A 101 -1.06 -6.43 5.95
CA PHE A 101 0.16 -6.32 6.72
C PHE A 101 1.05 -5.28 6.02
N TRP A 102 1.21 -4.12 6.66
CA TRP A 102 1.97 -3.01 6.11
C TRP A 102 3.46 -3.20 6.37
N TRP A 103 4.25 -3.05 5.31
CA TRP A 103 5.71 -2.96 5.37
C TRP A 103 6.11 -1.50 5.58
N GLN A 104 6.65 -1.11 6.72
CA GLN A 104 6.89 -1.91 7.92
C GLN A 104 6.84 -1.04 9.17
N TRP A 105 6.92 -1.64 10.35
CA TRP A 105 7.07 -0.92 11.61
C TRP A 105 8.39 -1.32 12.28
N ASN A 106 9.35 -0.41 12.38
CA ASN A 106 10.64 -0.73 12.96
C ASN A 106 10.60 -0.72 14.49
N ALA A 107 11.31 -1.67 15.11
CA ALA A 107 11.43 -1.74 16.58
C ALA A 107 12.30 -0.62 17.17
N ILE A 108 13.07 0.07 16.32
CA ILE A 108 13.99 1.15 16.69
C ILE A 108 13.42 2.44 16.11
N SER A 109 13.39 3.51 16.90
CA SER A 109 12.79 4.81 16.56
C SER A 109 13.56 5.64 15.51
N THR A 110 14.29 4.99 14.62
CA THR A 110 14.96 5.65 13.51
C THR A 110 13.91 5.99 12.44
N LYS A 111 13.99 7.18 11.86
CA LYS A 111 13.08 7.61 10.80
C LYS A 111 13.46 6.94 9.48
N TRP A 112 13.06 5.68 9.32
CA TRP A 112 13.19 4.95 8.05
C TRP A 112 12.21 5.47 7.01
N LEU A 113 12.52 5.35 5.72
CA LEU A 113 11.67 5.89 4.66
C LEU A 113 10.35 5.12 4.56
N GLU A 114 10.41 3.80 4.66
CA GLU A 114 9.26 2.89 4.56
C GLU A 114 8.37 2.87 5.81
N ASP A 115 8.89 3.32 6.96
CA ASP A 115 8.16 3.28 8.23
C ASP A 115 7.14 4.42 8.32
N PRO A 116 5.85 4.16 8.54
CA PRO A 116 4.84 5.21 8.68
C PRO A 116 4.88 5.91 10.05
N GLN A 117 5.61 5.39 11.04
CA GLN A 117 5.63 5.93 12.41
C GLN A 117 6.02 7.41 12.45
N GLY A 118 5.16 8.21 13.07
CA GLY A 118 5.29 9.66 13.21
C GLY A 118 5.05 10.45 11.92
N LYS A 119 4.51 9.82 10.87
CA LYS A 119 4.23 10.42 9.55
C LYS A 119 2.73 10.49 9.27
N PRO A 120 2.28 11.28 8.27
CA PRO A 120 0.87 11.34 7.89
C PRO A 120 0.27 9.97 7.53
N ALA A 121 1.09 9.03 7.02
CA ALA A 121 0.66 7.66 6.75
C ALA A 121 0.20 6.90 8.01
N GLU A 122 0.77 7.18 9.20
CA GLU A 122 0.27 6.62 10.46
C GLU A 122 -1.15 7.09 10.77
N GLU A 123 -1.48 8.35 10.48
CA GLU A 123 -2.83 8.86 10.70
C GLU A 123 -3.85 8.23 9.74
N VAL A 124 -3.43 7.90 8.51
CA VAL A 124 -4.24 7.08 7.60
C VAL A 124 -4.48 5.69 8.20
N LEU A 125 -3.44 5.01 8.71
CA LEU A 125 -3.60 3.70 9.37
C LEU A 125 -4.61 3.79 10.53
N LYS A 126 -4.45 4.77 11.43
CA LYS A 126 -5.36 4.99 12.56
C LYS A 126 -6.78 5.21 12.09
N LYS A 127 -6.99 6.07 11.09
CA LYS A 127 -8.32 6.37 10.55
C LYS A 127 -9.06 5.11 10.10
N PHE A 128 -8.41 4.22 9.34
CA PHE A 128 -9.08 3.05 8.77
C PHE A 128 -9.20 1.86 9.74
N TYR A 129 -8.23 1.67 10.64
CA TYR A 129 -8.27 0.56 11.60
C TYR A 129 -9.08 0.88 12.86
N LEU A 130 -9.18 2.15 13.28
CA LEU A 130 -9.98 2.56 14.44
C LEU A 130 -11.44 2.91 14.07
N SER A 131 -11.79 2.99 12.79
CA SER A 131 -13.17 3.23 12.35
C SER A 131 -14.04 1.95 12.37
N GLN A 132 -13.65 0.91 13.11
CA GLN A 132 -14.40 -0.34 13.25
C GLN A 132 -15.30 -0.36 14.49
#